data_AF-A0A7L2X7V9-F1
#
_entry.id   AF-A0A7L2X7V9-F1
#
_cell.length_a   1.000
_cell.length_b   1.000
_cell.length_c   1.000
_cell.angle_alpha   90.00
_cell.angle_beta   90.00
_cell.angle_gamma   90.00
#
_symmetry.space_group_name_H-M   'P 1'
#
loop_
_entity.id
_entity.type
_entity.pdbx_description
1 polymer ?
#
loop_
_entity_poly.entity_id
_entity_poly.type
_entity_poly.pdbx_seq_one_letter_code
_entity_poly.pdbx_strand_id
1 'polypeptide(L)'
;AALCRCSQPLAGFSARCLEDEQMLQAIREANPGSPFMYVVDTRPKLNAMANRAAGKGYENEDNYENIRFKFIGIENIHVMRSSLQKLLEVCEMKSPSMSDFLTGLENSGWLRHIKAVMDAGVFLAKAVREERASVLVHCSDGWDRTAQVCSLAALLLDPFYRTFKGFMVLIEKEWIAMGHKFSHRCGHLDGDPKEVSPVFTQFVECVWQLMQQFPCSFEFSERFLLEIHDHVYSCQFGNFLGTCHKEREELRIFEKTHSLWPFLLQRKQELRNPLYRGFTAYRELQPNTLPFSFQFWCGMYNRFDKGMHPKQCVLDQLLSCMSHKVTLEDNASQLENKLPFLDVPSEGCSSPRAGAAATAPDTPQDCGEGAAPVLSNGLSLG
;
A
#
# COMPACT_ATOMS: atom_id res chain seq x y z
N ALA A 1 -10.08 -7.85 -21.62
CA ALA A 1 -9.84 -6.54 -20.97
C ALA A 1 -8.36 -6.39 -20.69
N ALA A 2 -7.76 -5.28 -21.10
CA ALA A 2 -6.37 -4.93 -20.81
C ALA A 2 -6.28 -3.54 -20.17
N LEU A 3 -5.20 -3.26 -19.44
CA LEU A 3 -4.87 -1.94 -18.93
C LEU A 3 -3.62 -1.43 -19.64
N CYS A 4 -3.77 -0.37 -20.43
CA CYS A 4 -2.72 0.27 -21.22
C CYS A 4 -2.39 1.65 -20.63
N ARG A 5 -1.19 2.17 -20.89
CA ARG A 5 -0.77 3.49 -20.38
C ARG A 5 0.06 4.29 -21.38
N CYS A 6 -0.12 5.61 -21.39
CA CYS A 6 0.60 6.55 -22.25
C CYS A 6 0.72 7.95 -21.60
N SER A 7 1.40 8.86 -22.31
CA SER A 7 1.31 10.32 -22.11
C SER A 7 0.07 10.89 -22.82
N GLN A 8 -0.26 12.16 -22.58
CA GLN A 8 -1.34 12.83 -23.33
C GLN A 8 -1.05 12.93 -24.84
N PRO A 9 -2.09 12.97 -25.69
CA PRO A 9 -1.92 13.26 -27.12
C PRO A 9 -1.56 14.73 -27.37
N LEU A 10 -0.92 14.98 -28.52
CA LEU A 10 -0.61 16.33 -29.04
C LEU A 10 -1.74 16.87 -29.93
N ALA A 11 -2.99 16.73 -29.46
CA ALA A 11 -4.19 17.04 -30.24
C ALA A 11 -4.44 18.55 -30.44
N GLY A 12 -3.96 19.40 -29.53
CA GLY A 12 -4.28 20.82 -29.52
C GLY A 12 -5.80 21.07 -29.63
N PHE A 13 -6.20 22.02 -30.46
CA PHE A 13 -7.62 22.24 -30.73
C PHE A 13 -8.22 21.23 -31.72
N SER A 14 -7.47 20.81 -32.75
CA SER A 14 -8.01 20.06 -33.90
C SER A 14 -7.01 19.11 -34.60
N ALA A 15 -5.79 18.95 -34.10
CA ALA A 15 -4.83 18.02 -34.67
C ALA A 15 -5.26 16.56 -34.42
N ARG A 16 -5.00 15.71 -35.42
CA ARG A 16 -5.33 14.28 -35.44
C ARG A 16 -4.11 13.49 -35.90
N CYS A 17 -4.02 12.23 -35.49
CA CYS A 17 -2.97 11.30 -35.89
C CYS A 17 -3.65 9.97 -36.22
N LEU A 18 -3.59 9.57 -37.49
CA LEU A 18 -4.29 8.38 -37.97
C LEU A 18 -3.70 7.11 -37.33
N GLU A 19 -2.40 7.11 -37.09
CA GLU A 19 -1.65 6.02 -36.47
C GLU A 19 -2.03 5.83 -34.99
N ASP A 20 -2.33 6.93 -34.27
CA ASP A 20 -2.78 6.89 -32.87
C ASP A 20 -4.24 6.44 -32.78
N GLU A 21 -5.11 6.94 -33.67
CA GLU A 21 -6.49 6.48 -33.83
C GLU A 21 -6.55 4.97 -34.14
N GLN A 22 -5.70 4.48 -35.06
CA GLN A 22 -5.53 3.05 -35.38
C GLN A 22 -4.97 2.25 -34.20
N MET A 23 -4.04 2.79 -33.41
CA MET A 23 -3.50 2.13 -32.23
C MET A 23 -4.59 1.90 -31.16
N LEU A 24 -5.40 2.92 -30.86
CA LEU A 24 -6.51 2.78 -29.92
C LEU A 24 -7.58 1.82 -30.45
N GLN A 25 -7.88 1.87 -31.76
CA GLN A 25 -8.76 0.90 -32.40
C GLN A 25 -8.24 -0.55 -32.25
N ALA A 26 -6.94 -0.78 -32.45
CA ALA A 26 -6.34 -2.11 -32.27
C ALA A 26 -6.40 -2.61 -30.81
N ILE A 27 -6.21 -1.72 -29.82
CA ILE A 27 -6.36 -2.05 -28.39
C ILE A 27 -7.80 -2.43 -28.05
N ARG A 28 -8.79 -1.75 -28.64
CA ARG A 28 -10.22 -2.12 -28.54
C ARG A 28 -10.47 -3.49 -29.17
N GLU A 29 -10.01 -3.70 -30.40
CA GLU A 29 -10.23 -4.94 -31.17
C GLU A 29 -9.57 -6.18 -30.56
N ALA A 30 -8.46 -6.01 -29.85
CA ALA A 30 -7.85 -7.06 -29.03
C ALA A 30 -8.74 -7.55 -27.86
N ASN A 31 -9.87 -6.88 -27.59
CA ASN A 31 -10.86 -7.27 -26.57
C ASN A 31 -12.28 -7.32 -27.17
N PRO A 32 -12.58 -8.26 -28.08
CA PRO A 32 -13.85 -8.31 -28.81
C PRO A 32 -15.08 -8.59 -27.92
N GLY A 33 -14.87 -8.92 -26.64
CA GLY A 33 -15.93 -9.08 -25.64
C GLY A 33 -16.47 -7.77 -25.05
N SER A 34 -15.92 -6.60 -25.42
CA SER A 34 -16.45 -5.29 -25.02
C SER A 34 -16.65 -4.40 -26.25
N PRO A 35 -17.82 -3.73 -26.39
CA PRO A 35 -18.09 -2.88 -27.56
C PRO A 35 -17.36 -1.53 -27.52
N PHE A 36 -16.71 -1.18 -26.40
CA PHE A 36 -15.98 0.08 -26.22
C PHE A 36 -14.69 -0.13 -25.42
N MET A 37 -13.81 0.86 -25.42
CA MET A 37 -12.72 0.98 -24.44
C MET A 37 -12.84 2.28 -23.64
N TYR A 38 -12.34 2.30 -22.40
CA TYR A 38 -12.21 3.55 -21.65
C TYR A 38 -10.91 4.28 -21.99
N VAL A 39 -10.98 5.60 -22.11
CA VAL A 39 -9.82 6.49 -22.07
C VAL A 39 -9.91 7.32 -20.79
N VAL A 40 -8.94 7.16 -19.90
CA VAL A 40 -8.97 7.71 -18.55
C VAL A 40 -7.83 8.72 -18.38
N ASP A 41 -8.21 9.99 -18.42
CA ASP A 41 -7.32 11.08 -18.04
C ASP A 41 -7.40 11.29 -16.52
N THR A 42 -6.30 10.98 -15.85
CA THR A 42 -6.21 11.14 -14.40
C THR A 42 -6.29 12.60 -13.93
N ARG A 43 -6.16 13.59 -14.82
CA ARG A 43 -6.17 15.04 -14.47
C ARG A 43 -7.57 15.57 -14.16
N PRO A 44 -7.68 16.71 -13.46
CA PRO A 44 -8.86 17.56 -13.50
C PRO A 44 -9.09 18.11 -14.91
N LYS A 45 -10.36 18.18 -15.33
CA LYS A 45 -10.77 18.68 -16.66
C LYS A 45 -10.16 20.04 -17.00
N LEU A 46 -10.11 20.97 -16.04
CA LEU A 46 -9.52 22.30 -16.24
C LEU A 46 -8.02 22.23 -16.59
N ASN A 47 -7.27 21.37 -15.91
CA ASN A 47 -5.83 21.18 -16.16
C ASN A 47 -5.59 20.52 -17.54
N ALA A 48 -6.47 19.61 -17.97
CA ALA A 48 -6.42 19.02 -19.31
C ALA A 48 -6.77 20.05 -20.40
N MET A 49 -7.76 20.91 -20.18
CA MET A 49 -8.10 22.02 -21.09
C MET A 49 -6.96 23.05 -21.19
N ALA A 50 -6.27 23.36 -20.10
CA ALA A 50 -5.09 24.24 -20.13
C ALA A 50 -3.94 23.63 -20.95
N ASN A 51 -3.72 22.31 -20.84
CA ASN A 51 -2.75 21.61 -21.70
C ASN A 51 -3.18 21.60 -23.17
N ARG A 52 -4.50 21.49 -23.45
CA ARG A 52 -5.07 21.56 -24.80
C ARG A 52 -4.79 22.91 -25.48
N ALA A 53 -4.92 24.01 -24.75
CA ALA A 53 -4.58 25.35 -25.23
C ALA A 53 -3.09 25.52 -25.55
N ALA A 54 -2.21 24.72 -24.93
CA ALA A 54 -0.76 24.69 -25.19
C ALA A 54 -0.34 23.66 -26.27
N GLY A 55 -1.27 23.22 -27.13
CA GLY A 55 -0.98 22.27 -28.22
C GLY A 55 -0.90 20.80 -27.79
N LYS A 56 -1.16 20.48 -26.53
CA LYS A 56 -1.31 19.10 -26.02
C LYS A 56 -2.80 18.75 -25.92
N GLY A 57 -3.26 18.07 -24.88
CA GLY A 57 -4.70 17.94 -24.60
C GLY A 57 -5.12 16.53 -24.27
N TYR A 58 -6.19 16.07 -24.91
CA TYR A 58 -6.86 14.79 -24.68
C TYR A 58 -7.67 14.39 -25.92
N GLU A 59 -8.02 13.12 -25.98
CA GLU A 59 -8.71 12.41 -27.05
C GLU A 59 -10.15 12.95 -27.23
N ASN A 60 -10.59 13.13 -28.47
CA ASN A 60 -11.96 13.57 -28.77
C ASN A 60 -12.83 12.37 -29.20
N GLU A 61 -13.98 12.19 -28.57
CA GLU A 61 -14.89 11.06 -28.86
C GLU A 61 -15.43 11.07 -30.31
N ASP A 62 -15.43 12.23 -30.99
CA ASP A 62 -15.75 12.34 -32.43
C ASP A 62 -14.66 11.77 -33.37
N ASN A 63 -13.40 11.70 -32.90
CA ASN A 63 -12.26 11.27 -33.70
C ASN A 63 -11.85 9.82 -33.38
N TYR A 64 -11.99 9.39 -32.12
CA TYR A 64 -11.62 8.06 -31.65
C TYR A 64 -12.88 7.22 -31.48
N GLU A 65 -13.18 6.36 -32.46
CA GLU A 65 -14.41 5.58 -32.46
C GLU A 65 -14.51 4.61 -31.27
N ASN A 66 -15.70 4.52 -30.67
CA ASN A 66 -16.02 3.56 -29.61
C ASN A 66 -15.14 3.69 -28.34
N ILE A 67 -14.61 4.88 -28.04
CA ILE A 67 -14.06 5.18 -26.72
C ILE A 67 -15.15 5.71 -25.78
N ARG A 68 -14.89 5.62 -24.47
CA ARG A 68 -15.59 6.39 -23.43
C ARG A 68 -14.56 7.21 -22.66
N PHE A 69 -14.61 8.53 -22.77
CA PHE A 69 -13.64 9.41 -22.14
C PHE A 69 -14.02 9.75 -20.69
N LYS A 70 -13.05 9.71 -19.76
CA LYS A 70 -13.28 10.02 -18.34
C LYS A 70 -12.13 10.83 -17.72
N PHE A 71 -12.49 11.97 -17.13
CA PHE A 71 -11.63 12.68 -16.19
C PHE A 71 -11.80 12.14 -14.76
N ILE A 72 -10.69 11.98 -14.03
CA ILE A 72 -10.69 11.55 -12.63
C ILE A 72 -10.56 12.73 -11.64
N GLY A 73 -9.61 13.66 -11.87
CA GLY A 73 -9.40 14.80 -10.96
C GLY A 73 -8.21 14.72 -10.00
N ILE A 74 -7.16 13.94 -10.28
CA ILE A 74 -5.94 13.89 -9.47
C ILE A 74 -5.03 15.07 -9.81
N GLU A 75 -4.79 15.93 -8.82
CA GLU A 75 -4.01 17.16 -8.96
C GLU A 75 -2.53 16.95 -9.35
N ASN A 76 -1.84 18.03 -9.70
CA ASN A 76 -0.46 17.97 -10.16
C ASN A 76 0.57 17.83 -9.01
N ILE A 77 1.83 17.56 -9.40
CA ILE A 77 2.95 17.34 -8.48
C ILE A 77 3.21 18.49 -7.49
N HIS A 78 2.90 19.74 -7.86
CA HIS A 78 3.12 20.91 -7.01
C HIS A 78 2.05 21.00 -5.90
N VAL A 79 0.81 20.62 -6.21
CA VAL A 79 -0.27 20.49 -5.21
C VAL A 79 0.08 19.37 -4.22
N MET A 80 0.58 18.22 -4.69
CA MET A 80 0.98 17.12 -3.80
C MET A 80 2.17 17.49 -2.90
N ARG A 81 3.16 18.25 -3.42
CA ARG A 81 4.25 18.79 -2.59
C ARG A 81 3.72 19.74 -1.52
N SER A 82 2.87 20.70 -1.89
CA SER A 82 2.27 21.65 -0.93
C SER A 82 1.40 20.95 0.11
N SER A 83 0.68 19.90 -0.28
CA SER A 83 -0.17 19.11 0.61
C SER A 83 0.65 18.35 1.66
N LEU A 84 1.74 17.68 1.27
CA LEU A 84 2.65 17.03 2.22
C LEU A 84 3.35 18.05 3.13
N GLN A 85 3.81 19.18 2.58
CA GLN A 85 4.46 20.23 3.37
C GLN A 85 3.56 20.70 4.53
N LYS A 86 2.29 20.99 4.24
CA LYS A 86 1.28 21.32 5.27
C LYS A 86 1.02 20.19 6.26
N LEU A 87 1.04 18.93 5.80
CA LEU A 87 0.87 17.78 6.68
C LEU A 87 2.02 17.68 7.69
N LEU A 88 3.26 17.83 7.22
CA LEU A 88 4.45 17.79 8.08
C LEU A 88 4.46 18.97 9.08
N GLU A 89 4.10 20.17 8.65
CA GLU A 89 3.92 21.33 9.54
C GLU A 89 2.91 21.07 10.68
N VAL A 90 1.87 20.29 10.42
CA VAL A 90 0.89 19.86 11.45
C VAL A 90 1.46 18.78 12.37
N CYS A 91 2.29 17.88 11.85
CA CYS A 91 2.96 16.84 12.65
C CYS A 91 4.07 17.43 13.55
N GLU A 92 4.69 18.54 13.15
CA GLU A 92 5.73 19.25 13.91
C GLU A 92 5.17 20.23 14.96
N MET A 93 3.84 20.39 15.06
CA MET A 93 3.21 21.25 16.07
C MET A 93 3.54 20.76 17.49
N LYS A 94 3.91 21.69 18.37
CA LYS A 94 4.18 21.39 19.79
C LYS A 94 2.87 21.32 20.57
N SER A 95 2.52 20.11 21.01
CA SER A 95 1.35 19.84 21.87
C SER A 95 0.01 20.39 21.31
N PRO A 96 -0.34 20.13 20.03
CA PRO A 96 -1.62 20.59 19.46
C PRO A 96 -2.81 19.93 20.17
N SER A 97 -3.95 20.62 20.21
CA SER A 97 -5.20 19.94 20.57
C SER A 97 -5.61 18.97 19.45
N MET A 98 -6.46 17.99 19.78
CA MET A 98 -7.02 17.10 18.75
C MET A 98 -7.80 17.87 17.67
N SER A 99 -8.46 18.97 18.06
CA SER A 99 -9.19 19.83 17.12
C SER A 99 -8.25 20.53 16.14
N ASP A 100 -7.13 21.06 16.63
CA ASP A 100 -6.13 21.75 15.80
C ASP A 100 -5.46 20.75 14.84
N PHE A 101 -5.09 19.56 15.34
CA PHE A 101 -4.51 18.49 14.52
C PHE A 101 -5.46 18.04 13.41
N LEU A 102 -6.73 17.78 13.72
CA LEU A 102 -7.72 17.35 12.72
C LEU A 102 -8.01 18.45 11.69
N THR A 103 -8.13 19.71 12.14
CA THR A 103 -8.31 20.88 11.27
C THR A 103 -7.09 21.07 10.35
N GLY A 104 -5.88 20.93 10.89
CA GLY A 104 -4.63 20.97 10.11
C GLY A 104 -4.53 19.84 9.08
N LEU A 105 -4.87 18.61 9.48
CA LEU A 105 -4.92 17.44 8.62
C LEU A 105 -5.91 17.62 7.47
N GLU A 106 -7.11 18.15 7.72
CA GLU A 106 -8.09 18.48 6.68
C GLU A 106 -7.56 19.60 5.75
N ASN A 107 -7.01 20.68 6.30
CA ASN A 107 -6.45 21.82 5.56
C ASN A 107 -5.19 21.47 4.74
N SER A 108 -4.47 20.40 5.09
CA SER A 108 -3.41 19.84 4.25
C SER A 108 -3.96 19.28 2.93
N GLY A 109 -5.22 18.81 2.94
CA GLY A 109 -5.85 18.09 1.84
C GLY A 109 -5.29 16.69 1.58
N TRP A 110 -4.34 16.20 2.38
CA TRP A 110 -3.55 15.02 2.06
C TRP A 110 -4.40 13.76 1.88
N LEU A 111 -5.24 13.42 2.87
CA LEU A 111 -6.13 12.25 2.79
C LEU A 111 -7.15 12.36 1.65
N ARG A 112 -7.54 13.57 1.23
CA ARG A 112 -8.39 13.79 0.04
C ARG A 112 -7.64 13.43 -1.24
N HIS A 113 -6.34 13.69 -1.31
CA HIS A 113 -5.50 13.29 -2.45
C HIS A 113 -5.25 11.78 -2.48
N ILE A 114 -4.96 11.15 -1.33
CA ILE A 114 -4.89 9.68 -1.20
C ILE A 114 -6.21 9.02 -1.63
N LYS A 115 -7.35 9.54 -1.17
CA LYS A 115 -8.69 9.10 -1.60
C LYS A 115 -8.87 9.22 -3.12
N ALA A 116 -8.52 10.35 -3.73
CA ALA A 116 -8.68 10.55 -5.18
C ALA A 116 -7.83 9.57 -6.01
N VAL A 117 -6.62 9.24 -5.54
CA VAL A 117 -5.76 8.23 -6.17
C VAL A 117 -6.34 6.82 -5.99
N MET A 118 -6.92 6.51 -4.83
CA MET A 118 -7.61 5.24 -4.56
C MET A 118 -8.89 5.06 -5.40
N ASP A 119 -9.75 6.08 -5.46
CA ASP A 119 -10.98 6.09 -6.27
C ASP A 119 -10.67 5.79 -7.75
N ALA A 120 -9.55 6.32 -8.25
CA ALA A 120 -9.07 6.06 -9.60
C ALA A 120 -8.67 4.60 -9.81
N GLY A 121 -7.88 4.03 -8.91
CA GLY A 121 -7.50 2.61 -8.95
C GLY A 121 -8.72 1.69 -8.89
N VAL A 122 -9.72 2.04 -8.06
CA VAL A 122 -11.00 1.32 -7.98
C VAL A 122 -11.80 1.42 -9.28
N PHE A 123 -11.90 2.62 -9.88
CA PHE A 123 -12.57 2.80 -11.17
C PHE A 123 -11.95 1.93 -12.27
N LEU A 124 -10.61 1.93 -12.38
CA LEU A 124 -9.88 1.10 -13.34
C LEU A 124 -10.11 -0.40 -13.09
N ALA A 125 -10.05 -0.84 -11.84
CA ALA A 125 -10.32 -2.23 -11.48
C ALA A 125 -11.74 -2.66 -11.87
N LYS A 126 -12.75 -1.82 -11.61
CA LYS A 126 -14.15 -2.08 -12.00
C LYS A 126 -14.34 -2.13 -13.52
N ALA A 127 -13.80 -1.17 -14.26
CA ALA A 127 -13.88 -1.17 -15.73
C ALA A 127 -13.29 -2.45 -16.35
N VAL A 128 -12.15 -2.92 -15.84
CA VAL A 128 -11.50 -4.15 -16.30
C VAL A 128 -12.25 -5.42 -15.88
N ARG A 129 -12.81 -5.46 -14.65
CA ARG A 129 -13.42 -6.66 -14.06
C ARG A 129 -14.93 -6.79 -14.27
N GLU A 130 -15.67 -5.75 -13.93
CA GLU A 130 -17.15 -5.73 -13.94
C GLU A 130 -17.65 -5.49 -15.38
N GLU A 131 -17.13 -4.45 -16.05
CA GLU A 131 -17.54 -4.09 -17.43
C GLU A 131 -16.77 -4.86 -18.52
N ARG A 132 -15.68 -5.57 -18.14
CA ARG A 132 -14.77 -6.29 -19.05
C ARG A 132 -14.19 -5.41 -20.18
N ALA A 133 -14.17 -4.10 -19.99
CA ALA A 133 -13.65 -3.13 -20.94
C ALA A 133 -12.11 -3.06 -20.88
N SER A 134 -11.46 -2.81 -22.01
CA SER A 134 -10.05 -2.38 -22.00
C SER A 134 -9.99 -0.91 -21.60
N VAL A 135 -8.90 -0.49 -20.97
CA VAL A 135 -8.73 0.87 -20.46
C VAL A 135 -7.35 1.41 -20.83
N LEU A 136 -7.31 2.56 -21.48
CA LEU A 136 -6.09 3.37 -21.67
C LEU A 136 -6.04 4.44 -20.58
N VAL A 137 -4.90 4.57 -19.89
CA VAL A 137 -4.71 5.53 -18.81
C VAL A 137 -3.58 6.50 -19.13
N HIS A 138 -3.86 7.79 -19.02
CA HIS A 138 -2.84 8.83 -19.16
C HIS A 138 -3.00 9.95 -18.13
N CYS A 139 -2.09 10.91 -18.20
CA CYS A 139 -2.13 12.14 -17.42
C CYS A 139 -1.66 13.28 -18.33
N SER A 140 -0.66 14.06 -17.90
CA SER A 140 0.13 14.88 -18.83
C SER A 140 1.22 14.04 -19.50
N ASP A 141 2.14 13.45 -18.74
CA ASP A 141 3.39 12.87 -19.27
C ASP A 141 3.53 11.35 -19.05
N GLY A 142 2.53 10.71 -18.43
CA GLY A 142 2.43 9.24 -18.32
C GLY A 142 3.25 8.56 -17.22
N TRP A 143 4.06 9.29 -16.44
CA TRP A 143 4.98 8.70 -15.44
C TRP A 143 4.64 8.96 -13.96
N ASP A 144 3.74 9.89 -13.64
CA ASP A 144 3.37 10.22 -12.24
C ASP A 144 2.05 9.52 -11.84
N ARG A 145 0.92 10.23 -11.97
CA ARG A 145 -0.43 9.74 -11.63
C ARG A 145 -0.79 8.44 -12.35
N THR A 146 -0.39 8.30 -13.60
CA THR A 146 -0.57 7.08 -14.39
C THR A 146 0.09 5.87 -13.71
N ALA A 147 1.30 6.02 -13.15
CA ALA A 147 1.98 4.94 -12.43
C ALA A 147 1.26 4.59 -11.12
N GLN A 148 0.80 5.61 -10.36
CA GLN A 148 0.00 5.42 -9.14
C GLN A 148 -1.25 4.55 -9.41
N VAL A 149 -2.09 4.97 -10.37
CA VAL A 149 -3.39 4.34 -10.58
C VAL A 149 -3.29 2.99 -11.29
N CYS A 150 -2.33 2.80 -12.20
CA CYS A 150 -2.09 1.50 -12.83
C CYS A 150 -1.57 0.47 -11.83
N SER A 151 -0.69 0.90 -10.90
CA SER A 151 -0.18 0.04 -9.84
C SER A 151 -1.27 -0.36 -8.84
N LEU A 152 -2.16 0.57 -8.47
CA LEU A 152 -3.29 0.26 -7.59
C LEU A 152 -4.31 -0.66 -8.28
N ALA A 153 -4.68 -0.40 -9.54
CA ALA A 153 -5.55 -1.29 -10.29
C ALA A 153 -4.99 -2.72 -10.34
N ALA A 154 -3.68 -2.87 -10.57
CA ALA A 154 -2.99 -4.17 -10.54
C ALA A 154 -3.10 -4.87 -9.17
N LEU A 155 -2.89 -4.15 -8.05
CA LEU A 155 -3.02 -4.71 -6.69
C LEU A 155 -4.44 -5.14 -6.34
N LEU A 156 -5.44 -4.39 -6.81
CA LEU A 156 -6.86 -4.69 -6.61
C LEU A 156 -7.32 -5.91 -7.43
N LEU A 157 -6.75 -6.11 -8.63
CA LEU A 157 -7.16 -7.14 -9.59
C LEU A 157 -6.43 -8.48 -9.45
N ASP A 158 -5.17 -8.49 -9.01
CA ASP A 158 -4.30 -9.67 -9.08
C ASP A 158 -3.59 -9.94 -7.72
N PRO A 159 -3.79 -11.13 -7.11
CA PRO A 159 -3.13 -11.50 -5.86
C PRO A 159 -1.61 -11.67 -5.98
N PHE A 160 -1.04 -11.83 -7.17
CA PHE A 160 0.40 -11.89 -7.37
C PHE A 160 1.09 -10.65 -6.81
N TYR A 161 0.62 -9.45 -7.18
CA TYR A 161 1.22 -8.19 -6.76
C TYR A 161 1.10 -7.92 -5.24
N ARG A 162 0.31 -8.71 -4.51
CA ARG A 162 0.17 -8.66 -3.04
C ARG A 162 1.13 -9.63 -2.30
N THR A 163 1.97 -10.35 -3.04
CA THR A 163 3.11 -11.13 -2.51
C THR A 163 4.38 -10.28 -2.47
N PHE A 164 5.40 -10.69 -1.71
CA PHE A 164 6.71 -10.01 -1.71
C PHE A 164 7.27 -9.88 -3.13
N LYS A 165 7.36 -11.00 -3.86
CA LYS A 165 7.93 -11.04 -5.21
C LYS A 165 7.11 -10.18 -6.18
N GLY A 166 5.78 -10.28 -6.13
CA GLY A 166 4.92 -9.51 -7.02
C GLY A 166 4.98 -8.02 -6.74
N PHE A 167 5.05 -7.57 -5.49
CA PHE A 167 5.16 -6.14 -5.19
C PHE A 167 6.48 -5.53 -5.70
N MET A 168 7.60 -6.25 -5.54
CA MET A 168 8.89 -5.84 -6.10
C MET A 168 8.84 -5.78 -7.63
N VAL A 169 8.22 -6.78 -8.28
CA VAL A 169 7.98 -6.78 -9.74
C VAL A 169 7.05 -5.65 -10.18
N LEU A 170 6.05 -5.27 -9.37
CA LEU A 170 5.15 -4.15 -9.66
C LEU A 170 5.90 -2.82 -9.68
N ILE A 171 6.77 -2.60 -8.69
CA ILE A 171 7.61 -1.40 -8.61
C ILE A 171 8.61 -1.36 -9.78
N GLU A 172 9.32 -2.47 -10.04
CA GLU A 172 10.24 -2.56 -11.18
C GLU A 172 9.53 -2.29 -12.51
N LYS A 173 8.33 -2.85 -12.72
CA LYS A 173 7.55 -2.68 -13.95
C LYS A 173 6.94 -1.28 -14.08
N GLU A 174 6.02 -0.92 -13.18
CA GLU A 174 5.17 0.27 -13.35
C GLU A 174 5.86 1.60 -12.98
N TRP A 175 6.99 1.55 -12.27
CA TRP A 175 7.69 2.75 -11.82
C TRP A 175 9.10 2.85 -12.39
N ILE A 176 9.95 1.85 -12.15
CA ILE A 176 11.37 1.94 -12.52
C ILE A 176 11.54 1.84 -14.04
N ALA A 177 11.05 0.76 -14.66
CA ALA A 177 11.16 0.54 -16.10
C ALA A 177 10.33 1.56 -16.90
N MET A 178 9.09 1.85 -16.47
CA MET A 178 8.20 2.83 -17.11
C MET A 178 8.54 4.31 -16.81
N GLY A 179 9.77 4.60 -16.34
CA GLY A 179 10.33 5.95 -16.36
C GLY A 179 9.75 6.93 -15.34
N HIS A 180 9.32 6.46 -14.17
CA HIS A 180 9.08 7.37 -13.04
C HIS A 180 10.38 8.06 -12.64
N LYS A 181 10.35 9.40 -12.58
CA LYS A 181 11.52 10.26 -12.40
C LYS A 181 12.00 10.32 -10.94
N PHE A 182 12.31 9.17 -10.34
CA PHE A 182 12.70 9.06 -8.93
C PHE A 182 13.76 10.09 -8.51
N SER A 183 14.88 10.22 -9.24
CA SER A 183 15.92 11.20 -8.92
C SER A 183 15.41 12.65 -8.80
N HIS A 184 14.48 13.05 -9.67
CA HIS A 184 13.86 14.38 -9.61
C HIS A 184 12.78 14.50 -8.51
N ARG A 185 11.92 13.48 -8.39
CA ARG A 185 10.76 13.48 -7.48
C ARG A 185 11.19 13.37 -6.02
N CYS A 186 12.27 12.64 -5.75
CA CYS A 186 12.83 12.41 -4.43
C CYS A 186 14.01 13.33 -4.07
N GLY A 187 14.51 14.14 -5.03
CA GLY A 187 15.60 15.09 -4.78
C GLY A 187 16.94 14.43 -4.47
N HIS A 188 17.31 13.38 -5.24
CA HIS A 188 18.58 12.66 -5.04
C HIS A 188 19.82 13.50 -5.39
N LEU A 189 19.63 14.55 -6.19
CA LEU A 189 20.63 15.50 -6.65
C LEU A 189 20.09 16.92 -6.49
N ASP A 190 20.96 17.92 -6.54
CA ASP A 190 20.61 19.34 -6.55
C ASP A 190 19.99 19.75 -7.90
N GLY A 191 18.71 19.42 -8.07
CA GLY A 191 17.88 19.74 -9.24
C GLY A 191 16.81 20.79 -8.93
N ASP A 192 15.90 21.07 -9.88
CA ASP A 192 14.82 22.05 -9.67
C ASP A 192 13.89 21.62 -8.50
N PRO A 193 13.80 22.39 -7.40
CA PRO A 193 12.90 22.08 -6.28
C PRO A 193 11.42 22.00 -6.70
N LYS A 194 11.04 22.54 -7.86
CA LYS A 194 9.69 22.45 -8.41
C LYS A 194 9.35 21.06 -8.94
N GLU A 195 10.34 20.23 -9.27
CA GLU A 195 10.14 18.84 -9.72
C GLU A 195 10.03 17.84 -8.54
N VAL A 196 10.47 18.20 -7.34
CA VAL A 196 10.36 17.37 -6.12
C VAL A 196 8.89 17.20 -5.73
N SER A 197 8.43 15.97 -5.51
CA SER A 197 7.03 15.68 -5.18
C SER A 197 6.83 14.25 -4.65
N PRO A 198 6.00 14.03 -3.62
CA PRO A 198 5.85 12.73 -2.93
C PRO A 198 4.97 11.72 -3.68
N VAL A 199 5.09 11.62 -5.00
CA VAL A 199 4.23 10.79 -5.87
C VAL A 199 4.31 9.30 -5.51
N PHE A 200 5.53 8.78 -5.28
CA PHE A 200 5.73 7.39 -4.83
C PHE A 200 5.25 7.19 -3.39
N THR A 201 5.50 8.14 -2.48
CA THR A 201 4.99 8.11 -1.09
C THR A 201 3.47 7.97 -1.05
N GLN A 202 2.73 8.71 -1.89
CA GLN A 202 1.27 8.57 -2.00
C GLN A 202 0.84 7.18 -2.48
N PHE A 203 1.59 6.56 -3.39
CA PHE A 203 1.33 5.17 -3.79
C PHE A 203 1.55 4.20 -2.63
N VAL A 204 2.70 4.30 -1.96
CA VAL A 204 3.04 3.45 -0.80
C VAL A 204 1.99 3.58 0.30
N GLU A 205 1.50 4.80 0.57
CA GLU A 205 0.39 5.02 1.50
C GLU A 205 -0.93 4.43 1.01
N CYS A 206 -1.27 4.54 -0.28
CA CYS A 206 -2.45 3.86 -0.82
C CYS A 206 -2.37 2.33 -0.59
N VAL A 207 -1.19 1.72 -0.70
CA VAL A 207 -1.00 0.29 -0.35
C VAL A 207 -1.23 0.07 1.15
N TRP A 208 -0.72 0.94 2.02
CA TRP A 208 -0.99 0.89 3.46
C TRP A 208 -2.49 1.00 3.79
N GLN A 209 -3.24 1.93 3.16
CA GLN A 209 -4.69 2.04 3.33
C GLN A 209 -5.42 0.75 2.93
N LEU A 210 -4.98 0.07 1.85
CA LEU A 210 -5.50 -1.25 1.47
C LEU A 210 -5.16 -2.32 2.51
N MET A 211 -3.99 -2.27 3.13
CA MET A 211 -3.61 -3.20 4.19
C MET A 211 -4.42 -3.00 5.47
N GLN A 212 -4.78 -1.76 5.81
CA GLN A 212 -5.70 -1.46 6.92
C GLN A 212 -7.11 -2.01 6.67
N GLN A 213 -7.63 -1.89 5.44
CA GLN A 213 -8.95 -2.43 5.07
C GLN A 213 -8.94 -3.96 4.85
N PHE A 214 -7.80 -4.55 4.47
CA PHE A 214 -7.66 -5.98 4.17
C PHE A 214 -6.46 -6.63 4.89
N PRO A 215 -6.44 -6.73 6.23
CA PRO A 215 -5.27 -7.17 7.01
C PRO A 215 -4.73 -8.56 6.66
N CYS A 216 -5.53 -9.41 6.01
CA CYS A 216 -5.18 -10.78 5.64
C CYS A 216 -4.74 -10.95 4.16
N SER A 217 -4.75 -9.88 3.34
CA SER A 217 -4.64 -9.96 1.87
C SER A 217 -3.24 -9.74 1.29
N PHE A 218 -2.29 -9.26 2.09
CA PHE A 218 -0.92 -8.94 1.68
C PHE A 218 0.07 -9.82 2.44
N GLU A 219 1.08 -10.38 1.75
CA GLU A 219 2.11 -11.26 2.34
C GLU A 219 3.10 -10.47 3.22
N PHE A 220 3.25 -9.18 2.94
CA PHE A 220 4.16 -8.27 3.62
C PHE A 220 3.44 -7.36 4.62
N SER A 221 4.17 -6.94 5.64
CA SER A 221 3.72 -6.04 6.72
C SER A 221 4.00 -4.56 6.40
N GLU A 222 3.48 -3.66 7.22
CA GLU A 222 3.76 -2.21 7.13
C GLU A 222 5.26 -1.90 7.08
N ARG A 223 6.07 -2.66 7.85
CA ARG A 223 7.52 -2.48 7.89
C ARG A 223 8.18 -2.64 6.51
N PHE A 224 7.67 -3.54 5.66
CA PHE A 224 8.18 -3.70 4.29
C PHE A 224 7.96 -2.43 3.43
N LEU A 225 6.82 -1.77 3.60
CA LEU A 225 6.53 -0.50 2.91
C LEU A 225 7.45 0.63 3.40
N LEU A 226 7.68 0.70 4.71
CA LEU A 226 8.56 1.69 5.33
C LEU A 226 10.04 1.47 4.93
N GLU A 227 10.53 0.23 4.90
CA GLU A 227 11.93 -0.04 4.52
C GLU A 227 12.16 0.17 3.00
N ILE A 228 11.15 -0.07 2.15
CA ILE A 228 11.21 0.35 0.73
C ILE A 228 11.27 1.88 0.65
N HIS A 229 10.43 2.59 1.41
CA HIS A 229 10.39 4.06 1.42
C HIS A 229 11.73 4.66 1.88
N ASP A 230 12.30 4.17 2.98
CA ASP A 230 13.65 4.54 3.45
C ASP A 230 14.69 4.40 2.33
N HIS A 231 14.66 3.26 1.61
CA HIS A 231 15.62 3.00 0.54
C HIS A 231 15.37 3.73 -0.77
N VAL A 232 14.18 4.30 -1.00
CA VAL A 232 13.93 5.27 -2.07
C VAL A 232 14.70 6.58 -1.82
N TYR A 233 14.86 7.00 -0.57
CA TYR A 233 15.57 8.25 -0.24
C TYR A 233 17.04 8.05 0.16
N SER A 234 17.43 6.90 0.71
CA SER A 234 18.81 6.65 1.16
C SER A 234 19.86 6.53 0.05
N CYS A 235 19.43 6.28 -1.21
CA CYS A 235 20.30 6.00 -2.36
C CYS A 235 21.30 4.85 -2.16
N GLN A 236 21.12 3.98 -1.15
CA GLN A 236 22.01 2.86 -0.84
C GLN A 236 22.01 1.75 -1.92
N PHE A 237 20.93 1.65 -2.69
CA PHE A 237 20.73 0.65 -3.75
C PHE A 237 20.40 1.31 -5.08
N GLY A 238 20.72 0.64 -6.19
CA GLY A 238 20.61 1.21 -7.53
C GLY A 238 19.20 1.42 -8.07
N ASN A 239 18.20 0.69 -7.54
CA ASN A 239 16.86 0.55 -8.15
C ASN A 239 16.18 1.90 -8.44
N PHE A 240 16.30 2.85 -7.51
CA PHE A 240 15.59 4.13 -7.57
C PHE A 240 16.45 5.28 -8.11
N LEU A 241 17.72 5.04 -8.47
CA LEU A 241 18.59 6.08 -9.01
C LEU A 241 18.19 6.46 -10.44
N GLY A 242 18.48 7.68 -10.85
CA GLY A 242 18.14 8.22 -12.18
C GLY A 242 16.64 8.41 -12.43
N THR A 243 16.28 8.74 -13.67
CA THR A 243 14.91 9.09 -14.08
C THR A 243 14.27 8.14 -15.08
N CYS A 244 15.05 7.37 -15.84
CA CYS A 244 14.55 6.42 -16.84
C CYS A 244 15.51 5.24 -17.03
N HIS A 245 15.06 4.17 -17.69
CA HIS A 245 15.91 2.97 -17.89
C HIS A 245 17.21 3.27 -18.66
N LYS A 246 17.12 4.03 -19.76
CA LYS A 246 18.27 4.45 -20.57
C LYS A 246 19.37 5.12 -19.73
N GLU A 247 19.00 6.06 -18.87
CA GLU A 247 19.94 6.74 -17.97
C GLU A 247 20.61 5.77 -17.00
N ARG A 248 19.90 4.72 -16.55
CA ARG A 248 20.47 3.69 -15.67
C ARG A 248 21.48 2.79 -16.36
N GLU A 249 21.28 2.52 -17.64
CA GLU A 249 22.26 1.85 -18.50
C GLU A 249 23.51 2.74 -18.71
N GLU A 250 23.32 4.02 -19.07
CA GLU A 250 24.40 4.99 -19.27
C GLU A 250 25.26 5.20 -18.00
N LEU A 251 24.63 5.26 -16.82
CA LEU A 251 25.32 5.32 -15.53
C LEU A 251 26.00 3.99 -15.13
N ARG A 252 25.66 2.87 -15.81
CA ARG A 252 26.04 1.49 -15.48
C ARG A 252 25.60 1.06 -14.08
N ILE A 253 24.38 1.46 -13.68
CA ILE A 253 23.84 1.19 -12.34
C ILE A 253 23.79 -0.31 -12.03
N PHE A 254 23.36 -1.13 -12.99
CA PHE A 254 23.25 -2.59 -12.82
C PHE A 254 24.60 -3.31 -12.60
N GLU A 255 25.73 -2.65 -12.91
CA GLU A 255 27.07 -3.19 -12.73
C GLU A 255 27.80 -2.60 -11.52
N LYS A 256 27.51 -1.34 -11.19
CA LYS A 256 28.20 -0.57 -10.14
C LYS A 256 27.49 -0.56 -8.78
N THR A 257 26.27 -1.04 -8.71
CA THR A 257 25.43 -0.97 -7.50
C THR A 257 24.74 -2.30 -7.22
N HIS A 258 24.27 -2.48 -5.99
CA HIS A 258 23.45 -3.63 -5.62
C HIS A 258 21.95 -3.30 -5.72
N SER A 259 21.14 -4.35 -5.93
CA SER A 259 19.68 -4.25 -5.87
C SER A 259 19.18 -4.36 -4.43
N LEU A 260 18.11 -3.63 -4.11
CA LEU A 260 17.40 -3.65 -2.85
C LEU A 260 16.68 -4.99 -2.59
N TRP A 261 16.21 -5.66 -3.65
CA TRP A 261 15.33 -6.82 -3.51
C TRP A 261 15.96 -8.02 -2.80
N PRO A 262 17.22 -8.43 -3.11
CA PRO A 262 17.91 -9.47 -2.35
C PRO A 262 18.07 -9.12 -0.86
N PHE A 263 18.35 -7.85 -0.53
CA PHE A 263 18.51 -7.39 0.86
C PHE A 263 17.19 -7.51 1.65
N LEU A 264 16.07 -7.05 1.08
CA LEU A 264 14.76 -7.21 1.72
C LEU A 264 14.32 -8.68 1.81
N LEU A 265 14.68 -9.51 0.82
CA LEU A 265 14.37 -10.95 0.83
C LEU A 265 15.15 -11.73 1.89
N GLN A 266 16.37 -11.31 2.26
CA GLN A 266 17.10 -11.90 3.40
C GLN A 266 16.36 -11.67 4.73
N ARG A 267 15.66 -10.54 4.87
CA ARG A 267 14.85 -10.18 6.04
C ARG A 267 13.36 -10.53 5.89
N LYS A 268 13.01 -11.43 4.95
CA LYS A 268 11.60 -11.77 4.62
C LYS A 268 10.77 -12.14 5.86
N GLN A 269 11.34 -12.84 6.85
CA GLN A 269 10.61 -13.27 8.04
C GLN A 269 10.19 -12.09 8.95
N GLU A 270 11.08 -11.12 9.17
CA GLU A 270 10.78 -9.88 9.93
C GLU A 270 9.71 -9.03 9.26
N LEU A 271 9.68 -9.07 7.93
CA LEU A 271 8.86 -8.21 7.09
C LEU A 271 7.50 -8.86 6.75
N ARG A 272 7.31 -10.14 7.08
CA ARG A 272 6.11 -10.93 6.74
C ARG A 272 4.91 -10.49 7.58
N ASN A 273 3.73 -10.47 6.96
CA ASN A 273 2.46 -10.36 7.66
C ASN A 273 2.02 -11.74 8.17
N PRO A 274 1.99 -12.00 9.50
CA PRO A 274 1.52 -13.28 10.06
C PRO A 274 0.01 -13.53 9.87
N LEU A 275 -0.77 -12.53 9.46
CA LEU A 275 -2.21 -12.68 9.15
C LEU A 275 -2.49 -13.08 7.69
N TYR A 276 -1.45 -13.17 6.86
CA TYR A 276 -1.63 -13.45 5.43
C TYR A 276 -2.23 -14.84 5.18
N ARG A 277 -3.43 -14.88 4.56
CA ARG A 277 -4.19 -16.13 4.29
C ARG A 277 -3.79 -16.86 3.00
N GLY A 278 -2.73 -16.42 2.33
CA GLY A 278 -2.25 -17.04 1.09
C GLY A 278 -2.90 -16.51 -0.19
N PHE A 279 -2.32 -16.92 -1.32
CA PHE A 279 -2.60 -16.39 -2.66
C PHE A 279 -4.06 -16.60 -3.12
N THR A 280 -4.67 -17.73 -2.77
CA THR A 280 -6.01 -18.12 -3.23
C THR A 280 -7.16 -17.54 -2.41
N ALA A 281 -6.89 -16.99 -1.22
CA ALA A 281 -7.92 -16.54 -0.28
C ALA A 281 -8.69 -15.29 -0.76
N TYR A 282 -8.03 -14.40 -1.51
CA TYR A 282 -8.61 -13.13 -1.97
C TYR A 282 -8.21 -12.88 -3.43
N ARG A 283 -9.13 -13.12 -4.37
CA ARG A 283 -8.89 -12.91 -5.81
C ARG A 283 -8.83 -11.43 -6.17
N GLU A 284 -9.86 -10.68 -5.81
CA GLU A 284 -9.92 -9.22 -6.01
C GLU A 284 -10.16 -8.51 -4.68
N LEU A 285 -9.81 -7.22 -4.62
CA LEU A 285 -10.11 -6.33 -3.50
C LEU A 285 -11.04 -5.20 -3.96
N GLN A 286 -12.06 -4.91 -3.14
CA GLN A 286 -13.01 -3.81 -3.36
C GLN A 286 -12.99 -2.90 -2.12
N PRO A 287 -12.02 -1.97 -2.00
CA PRO A 287 -11.91 -1.09 -0.84
C PRO A 287 -13.13 -0.16 -0.72
N ASN A 288 -13.48 0.15 0.52
CA ASN A 288 -14.41 1.22 0.82
C ASN A 288 -13.68 2.56 0.68
N THR A 289 -14.15 3.43 -0.23
CA THR A 289 -13.55 4.75 -0.46
C THR A 289 -14.35 5.89 0.16
N LEU A 290 -15.25 5.62 1.10
CA LEU A 290 -15.87 6.66 1.93
C LEU A 290 -14.79 7.37 2.79
N PRO A 291 -14.85 8.71 3.00
CA PRO A 291 -13.76 9.46 3.62
C PRO A 291 -13.28 8.93 4.97
N PHE A 292 -14.19 8.46 5.83
CA PHE A 292 -13.87 7.89 7.14
C PHE A 292 -13.08 6.56 7.08
N SER A 293 -12.95 5.95 5.90
CA SER A 293 -12.18 4.71 5.69
C SER A 293 -10.70 4.99 5.40
N PHE A 294 -10.29 6.25 5.31
CA PHE A 294 -8.89 6.68 5.16
C PHE A 294 -8.36 7.16 6.50
N GLN A 295 -7.25 6.58 6.94
CA GLN A 295 -6.64 6.86 8.24
C GLN A 295 -5.35 7.67 8.06
N PHE A 296 -4.96 8.47 9.05
CA PHE A 296 -3.63 9.11 9.06
C PHE A 296 -2.55 8.07 9.39
N TRP A 297 -1.53 7.97 8.54
CA TRP A 297 -0.47 6.97 8.70
C TRP A 297 0.61 7.41 9.69
N CYS A 298 0.35 7.19 10.99
CA CYS A 298 1.28 7.50 12.08
C CYS A 298 2.69 6.88 11.88
N GLY A 299 2.77 5.64 11.40
CA GLY A 299 4.05 4.93 11.19
C GLY A 299 4.95 5.52 10.09
N MET A 300 4.39 6.32 9.18
CA MET A 300 5.13 7.10 8.19
C MET A 300 5.50 8.48 8.76
N TYR A 301 4.50 9.24 9.21
CA TYR A 301 4.66 10.68 9.46
C TYR A 301 5.13 11.03 10.89
N ASN A 302 4.90 10.16 11.87
CA ASN A 302 5.30 10.37 13.26
C ASN A 302 6.37 9.34 13.72
N ARG A 303 7.05 8.67 12.79
CA ARG A 303 8.01 7.57 13.06
C ARG A 303 9.14 7.92 14.02
N PHE A 304 9.52 9.20 14.08
CA PHE A 304 10.61 9.72 14.92
C PHE A 304 10.13 10.59 16.07
N ASP A 305 8.81 10.69 16.29
CA ASP A 305 8.27 11.40 17.45
C ASP A 305 8.67 10.67 18.75
N LYS A 306 9.20 11.44 19.70
CA LYS A 306 9.63 10.95 21.03
C LYS A 306 8.64 11.37 22.12
N GLY A 307 7.50 11.94 21.74
CA GLY A 307 6.38 12.36 22.59
C GLY A 307 5.58 11.21 23.21
N MET A 308 4.67 11.55 24.12
CA MET A 308 4.11 10.60 25.10
C MET A 308 3.39 9.39 24.49
N HIS A 309 3.98 8.23 24.76
CA HIS A 309 3.54 6.87 24.42
C HIS A 309 3.41 6.56 22.91
N PRO A 310 4.00 5.45 22.43
CA PRO A 310 3.51 4.87 21.19
C PRO A 310 2.03 4.51 21.42
N LYS A 311 1.13 5.11 20.63
CA LYS A 311 -0.28 4.72 20.58
C LYS A 311 -0.30 3.30 20.02
N GLN A 312 -0.25 2.32 20.92
CA GLN A 312 -0.13 0.90 20.59
C GLN A 312 -1.30 0.54 19.66
N CYS A 313 -1.00 0.31 18.38
CA CYS A 313 -2.02 -0.10 17.45
C CYS A 313 -2.49 -1.50 17.87
N VAL A 314 -3.81 -1.69 17.93
CA VAL A 314 -4.39 -3.03 18.21
C VAL A 314 -3.90 -4.04 17.17
N LEU A 315 -3.66 -3.59 15.94
CA LEU A 315 -3.03 -4.40 14.89
C LEU A 315 -1.59 -4.78 15.27
N ASP A 316 -0.74 -3.84 15.72
CA ASP A 316 0.66 -4.14 16.10
C ASP A 316 0.75 -5.14 17.27
N GLN A 317 -0.10 -4.97 18.29
CA GLN A 317 -0.21 -5.92 19.39
C GLN A 317 -0.62 -7.31 18.86
N LEU A 318 -1.63 -7.38 18.00
CA LEU A 318 -2.14 -8.63 17.43
C LEU A 318 -1.12 -9.29 16.49
N LEU A 319 -0.39 -8.52 15.68
CA LEU A 319 0.72 -8.98 14.85
C LEU A 319 1.88 -9.53 15.71
N SER A 320 2.21 -8.86 16.83
CA SER A 320 3.24 -9.31 17.78
C SER A 320 2.84 -10.61 18.48
N CYS A 321 1.59 -10.73 18.95
CA CYS A 321 1.06 -11.96 19.54
C CYS A 321 1.01 -13.11 18.52
N MET A 322 0.60 -12.84 17.29
CA MET A 322 0.59 -13.82 16.20
C MET A 322 2.01 -14.28 15.81
N SER A 323 2.98 -13.36 15.76
CA SER A 323 4.39 -13.68 15.48
C SER A 323 5.01 -14.54 16.58
N HIS A 324 4.73 -14.23 17.85
CA HIS A 324 5.10 -15.07 18.99
C HIS A 324 4.46 -16.47 18.89
N LYS A 325 3.17 -16.54 18.55
CA LYS A 325 2.47 -17.82 18.38
C LYS A 325 3.16 -18.68 17.30
N VAL A 326 3.40 -18.14 16.11
CA VAL A 326 4.07 -18.87 15.01
C VAL A 326 5.47 -19.33 15.44
N THR A 327 6.23 -18.47 16.13
CA THR A 327 7.56 -18.81 16.66
C THR A 327 7.50 -19.95 17.69
N LEU A 328 6.47 -19.99 18.54
CA LEU A 328 6.26 -21.07 19.51
C LEU A 328 5.82 -22.37 18.82
N GLU A 329 5.00 -22.31 17.77
CA GLU A 329 4.59 -23.46 16.96
C GLU A 329 5.78 -24.07 16.19
N ASP A 330 6.65 -23.24 15.60
CA ASP A 330 7.91 -23.68 14.97
C ASP A 330 8.86 -24.33 16.00
N ASN A 331 9.01 -23.73 17.18
CA ASN A 331 9.85 -24.28 18.26
C ASN A 331 9.30 -25.60 18.81
N ALA A 332 7.98 -25.73 18.99
CA ALA A 332 7.34 -26.98 19.39
C ALA A 332 7.57 -28.07 18.35
N SER A 333 7.35 -27.76 17.07
CA SER A 333 7.63 -28.67 15.95
C SER A 333 9.10 -29.12 15.90
N GLN A 334 10.05 -28.22 16.20
CA GLN A 334 11.47 -28.58 16.30
C GLN A 334 11.82 -29.46 17.50
N LEU A 335 11.08 -29.36 18.60
CA LEU A 335 11.25 -30.22 19.79
C LEU A 335 10.62 -31.60 19.55
N GLU A 336 9.43 -31.66 18.95
CA GLU A 336 8.78 -32.90 18.51
C GLU A 336 9.65 -33.70 17.53
N ASN A 337 10.29 -33.02 16.57
CA ASN A 337 11.25 -33.66 15.65
C ASN A 337 12.57 -34.13 16.31
N LYS A 338 12.85 -33.72 17.56
CA LYS A 338 14.04 -34.16 18.34
C LYS A 338 13.73 -35.28 19.34
N LEU A 339 12.45 -35.50 19.66
CA LEU A 339 12.00 -36.58 20.54
C LEU A 339 12.33 -38.03 20.07
N PRO A 340 12.49 -38.37 18.77
CA PRO A 340 12.81 -39.74 18.34
C PRO A 340 14.18 -40.29 18.76
N PHE A 341 15.01 -39.52 19.46
CA PHE A 341 16.38 -39.90 19.86
C PHE A 341 16.53 -40.20 21.36
N LEU A 342 15.43 -40.33 22.12
CA LEU A 342 15.46 -40.53 23.58
C LEU A 342 14.78 -41.83 24.08
N ASP A 343 14.46 -42.78 23.20
CA ASP A 343 14.05 -44.12 23.63
C ASP A 343 15.25 -44.94 24.15
N VAL A 344 15.47 -44.86 25.46
CA VAL A 344 16.35 -45.76 26.23
C VAL A 344 15.50 -46.92 26.78
N PRO A 345 15.99 -48.18 26.82
CA PRO A 345 15.12 -49.36 26.96
C PRO A 345 14.43 -49.47 28.32
N SER A 346 13.28 -50.14 28.34
CA SER A 346 12.56 -50.47 29.58
C SER A 346 13.25 -51.59 30.36
N GLU A 347 13.85 -51.26 31.50
CA GLU A 347 14.06 -52.24 32.58
C GLU A 347 12.90 -52.15 33.57
N GLY A 348 12.22 -53.28 33.77
CA GLY A 348 11.09 -53.37 34.68
C GLY A 348 11.54 -53.44 36.15
N CYS A 349 10.84 -52.74 37.03
CA CYS A 349 10.99 -52.92 38.47
C CYS A 349 9.61 -53.17 39.11
N SER A 350 9.44 -54.39 39.62
CA SER A 350 8.23 -54.87 40.29
C SER A 350 8.10 -54.28 41.70
N SER A 351 6.93 -53.72 42.03
CA SER A 351 6.63 -53.24 43.39
C SER A 351 5.91 -54.31 44.24
N PRO A 352 6.30 -54.51 45.52
CA PRO A 352 5.52 -55.29 46.48
C PRO A 352 4.51 -54.42 47.25
N ARG A 353 3.40 -55.04 47.67
CA ARG A 353 2.26 -54.41 48.36
C ARG A 353 2.33 -54.61 49.89
N ALA A 354 2.33 -53.52 50.65
CA ALA A 354 1.93 -53.42 52.06
C ALA A 354 1.83 -51.92 52.44
N GLY A 355 1.02 -51.42 53.38
CA GLY A 355 0.00 -52.06 54.21
C GLY A 355 -0.35 -51.20 55.44
N ALA A 356 -1.45 -50.43 55.36
CA ALA A 356 -2.22 -49.78 56.45
C ALA A 356 -1.53 -48.93 57.56
N ALA A 357 -2.00 -47.69 57.73
CA ALA A 357 -2.57 -47.15 58.99
C ALA A 357 -3.15 -45.74 58.76
N ALA A 358 -4.11 -45.30 59.59
CA ALA A 358 -4.83 -44.03 59.44
C ALA A 358 -4.75 -43.16 60.71
N THR A 359 -4.76 -41.82 60.54
CA THR A 359 -5.28 -40.85 61.52
C THR A 359 -5.51 -39.49 60.84
N ALA A 360 -6.73 -38.94 60.99
CA ALA A 360 -7.00 -37.49 60.96
C ALA A 360 -6.86 -36.95 62.42
N PRO A 361 -6.94 -35.63 62.73
CA PRO A 361 -7.85 -34.61 62.20
C PRO A 361 -7.06 -33.40 61.60
N ASP A 362 -7.52 -32.14 61.45
CA ASP A 362 -8.75 -31.45 61.91
C ASP A 362 -9.14 -30.26 61.01
N THR A 363 -10.27 -29.61 61.32
CA THR A 363 -10.79 -28.37 60.67
C THR A 363 -10.97 -27.25 61.69
N PRO A 364 -11.07 -25.97 61.26
CA PRO A 364 -12.14 -25.13 61.80
C PRO A 364 -12.96 -24.38 60.75
N GLN A 365 -14.28 -24.35 60.95
CA GLN A 365 -15.22 -23.32 60.47
C GLN A 365 -14.93 -22.00 61.25
N ASP A 366 -15.45 -20.80 60.98
CA ASP A 366 -16.51 -20.24 60.12
C ASP A 366 -16.07 -18.75 59.89
N CYS A 367 -16.59 -17.86 59.03
CA CYS A 367 -17.98 -17.48 58.75
C CYS A 367 -17.95 -16.29 57.74
N GLY A 368 -19.06 -15.96 57.07
CA GLY A 368 -19.32 -14.59 56.59
C GLY A 368 -19.70 -14.41 55.11
N GLU A 369 -21.00 -14.25 54.85
CA GLU A 369 -21.56 -13.89 53.54
C GLU A 369 -21.37 -12.39 53.21
N GLY A 370 -21.24 -12.05 51.92
CA GLY A 370 -21.20 -10.67 51.43
C GLY A 370 -21.53 -10.57 49.94
N ALA A 371 -22.59 -9.81 49.59
CA ALA A 371 -23.20 -9.82 48.26
C ALA A 371 -22.45 -9.00 47.18
N ALA A 372 -22.77 -9.30 45.91
CA ALA A 372 -22.14 -8.70 44.73
C ALA A 372 -22.52 -7.22 44.48
N PRO A 373 -21.61 -6.40 43.90
CA PRO A 373 -21.91 -5.02 43.53
C PRO A 373 -22.56 -4.90 42.14
N VAL A 374 -23.64 -4.14 42.06
CA VAL A 374 -24.27 -3.70 40.80
C VAL A 374 -23.66 -2.37 40.37
N LEU A 375 -23.30 -2.23 39.10
CA LEU A 375 -22.79 -0.98 38.51
C LEU A 375 -23.95 -0.02 38.19
N SER A 376 -23.95 1.16 38.79
CA SER A 376 -24.90 2.24 38.48
C SER A 376 -24.23 3.36 37.68
N ASN A 377 -24.75 3.63 36.46
CA ASN A 377 -24.37 4.81 35.68
C ASN A 377 -24.91 6.09 36.33
N GLY A 378 -24.04 7.11 36.48
CA GLY A 378 -24.41 8.44 36.95
C GLY A 378 -23.83 9.53 36.06
N LEU A 379 -24.65 10.06 35.15
CA LEU A 379 -24.39 11.31 34.44
C LEU A 379 -24.88 12.48 35.31
N SER A 380 -24.02 13.47 35.56
CA SER A 380 -24.44 14.78 36.05
C SER A 380 -24.02 15.87 35.05
N LEU A 381 -25.01 16.52 34.45
CA LEU A 381 -24.83 17.82 33.81
C LEU A 381 -24.80 18.91 34.89
N GLY A 382 -23.90 19.87 34.73
CA GLY A 382 -23.76 21.09 35.53
C GLY A 382 -22.93 22.10 34.75
#